data_AF-A0A7C0XVT1-F1
#
_entry.id   AF-A0A7C0XVT1-F1
#
_cell.length_a   1.000
_cell.length_b   1.000
_cell.length_c   1.000
_cell.angle_alpha   90.00
_cell.angle_beta   90.00
_cell.angle_gamma   90.00
#
_symmetry.space_group_name_H-M   'P 1'
#
loop_
_entity.id
_entity.type
_entity.pdbx_description
1 polymer ?
#
loop_
_entity_poly.entity_id
_entity_poly.type
_entity_poly.pdbx_seq_one_letter_code
_entity_poly.pdbx_strand_id
1 'polypeptide(L)'
;LLLDLRDNGITGKEAEEALGKAGITVNKNTIPFDPRSPAIASGIRIGTPAVTTRGMKESEMKYIAELIIKVLNNLNDPKTIAEVKERVKELCEEFPIYKNIKL
;
A
#
# COMPACT_ATOMS: atom_id res chain seq x y z
N LEU A 1 9.56 -6.56 -2.77
CA LEU A 1 10.24 -5.25 -2.90
C LEU A 1 10.35 -4.61 -1.53
N LEU A 2 11.49 -3.99 -1.21
CA LEU A 2 11.68 -3.16 -0.01
C LEU A 2 11.88 -1.71 -0.47
N LEU A 3 11.02 -0.81 -0.02
CA LEU A 3 11.05 0.61 -0.36
C LEU A 3 11.64 1.42 0.79
N ASP A 4 12.63 2.24 0.50
CA ASP A 4 13.22 3.23 1.41
C ASP A 4 12.43 4.54 1.31
N LEU A 5 12.00 5.09 2.44
CA LEU A 5 11.15 6.28 2.53
C LEU A 5 11.91 7.51 3.08
N ARG A 6 13.23 7.40 3.31
CA ARG A 6 14.02 8.49 3.88
C ARG A 6 13.96 9.76 3.03
N ASP A 7 14.06 9.63 1.72
CA ASP A 7 14.00 10.77 0.78
C ASP A 7 12.61 11.42 0.75
N ASN A 8 11.57 10.68 1.15
CA ASN A 8 10.22 11.20 1.29
C ASN A 8 9.96 11.87 2.66
N GLY A 9 10.89 11.75 3.61
CA GLY A 9 10.75 12.31 4.96
C GLY A 9 9.75 11.55 5.86
N ILE A 10 9.27 10.38 5.43
CA ILE A 10 8.16 9.64 6.06
C ILE A 10 8.68 8.38 6.74
N THR A 11 8.04 7.95 7.83
CA THR A 11 8.33 6.68 8.53
C THR A 11 7.63 5.48 7.90
N GLY A 12 8.21 4.29 8.09
CA GLY A 12 7.54 3.05 7.70
C GLY A 12 6.19 2.91 8.39
N LYS A 13 6.10 3.30 9.68
CA LYS A 13 4.86 3.32 10.46
C LYS A 13 3.80 4.28 9.89
N GLU A 14 4.15 5.53 9.59
CA GLU A 14 3.21 6.50 9.00
C GLU A 14 2.72 6.02 7.63
N ALA A 15 3.61 5.50 6.80
CA ALA A 15 3.25 4.94 5.50
C ALA A 15 2.31 3.74 5.62
N GLU A 16 2.62 2.78 6.52
CA GLU A 16 1.77 1.62 6.82
C GLU A 16 0.36 2.05 7.29
N GLU A 17 0.27 3.04 8.18
CA GLU A 17 -1.00 3.55 8.69
C GLU A 17 -1.82 4.29 7.62
N ALA A 18 -1.19 5.18 6.84
CA ALA A 18 -1.87 5.95 5.80
C ALA A 18 -2.37 5.06 4.66
N LEU A 19 -1.53 4.13 4.18
CA LEU A 19 -1.92 3.15 3.16
C LEU A 19 -3.02 2.22 3.67
N GLY A 20 -2.96 1.79 4.94
CA GLY A 20 -4.00 1.00 5.57
C GLY A 20 -5.36 1.72 5.58
N LYS A 21 -5.40 3.02 5.89
CA LYS A 21 -6.63 3.83 5.81
C LYS A 21 -7.19 3.90 4.38
N ALA A 22 -6.31 3.89 3.38
CA ALA A 22 -6.66 3.87 1.96
C ALA A 22 -7.01 2.45 1.43
N GLY A 23 -7.03 1.42 2.27
CA GLY A 23 -7.33 0.05 1.86
C GLY A 23 -6.15 -0.72 1.24
N ILE A 24 -4.93 -0.19 1.33
CA ILE A 24 -3.71 -0.81 0.82
C ILE A 24 -2.90 -1.36 1.99
N THR A 25 -2.89 -2.69 2.15
CA THR A 25 -2.15 -3.33 3.24
C THR A 25 -0.69 -3.57 2.85
N VAL A 26 0.22 -2.92 3.56
CA VAL A 26 1.67 -3.15 3.51
C VAL A 26 2.21 -3.41 4.91
N ASN A 27 3.51 -3.70 5.02
CA ASN A 27 4.17 -3.87 6.31
C ASN A 27 5.36 -2.90 6.43
N LYS A 28 5.46 -2.16 7.53
CA LYS A 28 6.69 -1.40 7.84
C LYS A 28 7.86 -2.36 8.02
N ASN A 29 9.04 -1.97 7.54
CA ASN A 29 10.20 -2.83 7.54
C ASN A 29 11.48 -2.01 7.68
N THR A 30 12.43 -2.49 8.48
CA THR A 30 13.73 -1.84 8.60
C THR A 30 14.53 -1.97 7.32
N ILE A 31 15.33 -0.96 7.02
CA ILE A 31 16.23 -0.94 5.87
C ILE A 31 17.69 -1.08 6.32
N PRO A 32 18.66 -1.33 5.41
CA PRO A 32 20.08 -1.26 5.76
C PRO A 32 20.43 0.09 6.37
N PHE A 33 21.14 0.07 7.50
CA PHE A 33 21.52 1.27 8.26
C PHE A 33 20.33 2.16 8.64
N ASP A 34 19.19 1.54 9.02
CA ASP A 34 17.98 2.28 9.41
C ASP A 34 18.28 3.22 10.59
N PRO A 35 18.06 4.54 10.43
CA PRO A 35 18.27 5.50 11.53
C PRO A 35 17.16 5.42 12.59
N ARG A 36 16.06 4.73 12.32
CA ARG A 36 14.87 4.63 13.20
C ARG A 36 14.80 3.27 13.87
N SER A 37 14.08 3.20 14.99
CA SER A 37 13.88 1.94 15.72
C SER A 37 13.01 0.97 14.90
N PRO A 38 13.10 -0.36 15.14
CA PRO A 38 12.28 -1.35 14.45
C PRO A 38 10.76 -1.14 14.57
N ALA A 39 10.30 -0.48 15.64
CA ALA A 39 8.89 -0.17 15.85
C ALA A 39 8.37 0.94 14.91
N ILE A 40 9.26 1.78 14.37
CA ILE A 40 8.94 2.90 13.49
C ILE A 40 9.37 2.58 12.06
N ALA A 41 10.62 2.16 11.89
CA ALA A 41 11.31 1.85 10.63
C ALA A 41 11.35 3.01 9.62
N SER A 42 12.21 2.89 8.61
CA SER A 42 12.34 3.86 7.51
C SER A 42 11.91 3.30 6.15
N GLY A 43 11.31 2.12 6.10
CA GLY A 43 10.84 1.52 4.85
C GLY A 43 9.54 0.72 4.98
N ILE A 44 9.03 0.29 3.83
CA ILE A 44 7.88 -0.61 3.71
C ILE A 44 8.19 -1.77 2.76
N ARG A 45 7.64 -2.95 3.07
CA ARG A 45 7.75 -4.13 2.21
C ARG A 45 6.47 -4.32 1.39
N ILE A 46 6.64 -4.42 0.08
CA ILE A 46 5.57 -4.62 -0.90
C ILE A 46 5.74 -6.00 -1.55
N GLY A 47 4.66 -6.77 -1.59
CA GLY A 47 4.60 -8.08 -2.22
C GLY A 47 3.40 -8.18 -3.17
N THR A 48 3.63 -8.80 -4.32
CA THR A 48 2.61 -9.06 -5.35
C THR A 48 1.84 -10.38 -5.22
N PRO A 49 2.28 -11.45 -4.49
CA PRO A 49 1.60 -12.75 -4.54
C PRO A 49 0.09 -12.74 -4.27
N ALA A 50 -0.38 -11.91 -3.34
CA ALA A 50 -1.80 -11.83 -3.00
C ALA A 50 -2.64 -11.28 -4.17
N VAL A 51 -2.17 -10.21 -4.83
CA VAL A 51 -2.87 -9.57 -5.94
C VAL A 51 -2.74 -10.36 -7.23
N THR A 52 -1.60 -10.99 -7.49
CA THR A 52 -1.43 -11.88 -8.66
C THR A 52 -2.27 -13.16 -8.53
N THR A 53 -2.43 -13.71 -7.32
CA THR A 53 -3.35 -14.84 -7.07
C THR A 53 -4.81 -14.47 -7.35
N ARG A 54 -5.17 -13.19 -7.19
CA ARG A 54 -6.50 -12.66 -7.55
C ARG A 54 -6.68 -12.43 -9.05
N GLY A 55 -5.63 -12.60 -9.86
CA GLY A 55 -5.66 -12.47 -11.32
C GLY A 55 -5.17 -11.11 -11.85
N MET A 56 -4.70 -10.22 -10.98
CA MET A 56 -4.16 -8.92 -11.39
C MET A 56 -2.81 -9.09 -12.12
N LYS A 57 -2.58 -8.25 -13.12
CA LYS A 57 -1.43 -8.27 -14.02
C LYS A 57 -0.67 -6.94 -13.99
N GLU A 58 0.26 -6.76 -14.94
CA GLU A 58 1.17 -5.62 -15.03
C GLU A 58 0.44 -4.26 -15.06
N SER A 59 -0.70 -4.17 -15.77
CA SER A 59 -1.54 -2.97 -15.80
C SER A 59 -2.05 -2.59 -14.42
N GLU A 60 -2.57 -3.55 -13.67
CA GLU A 60 -3.07 -3.33 -12.31
C GLU A 60 -1.91 -3.03 -11.35
N MET A 61 -0.73 -3.64 -11.55
CA MET A 61 0.44 -3.33 -10.72
C MET A 61 0.87 -1.86 -10.89
N LYS A 62 0.84 -1.35 -12.12
CA LYS A 62 1.09 0.08 -12.38
C LYS A 62 0.07 0.95 -11.67
N TYR A 63 -1.22 0.61 -11.78
CA TYR A 63 -2.28 1.37 -11.12
C TYR A 63 -2.15 1.35 -9.59
N ILE A 64 -1.87 0.18 -8.99
CA ILE A 64 -1.61 0.05 -7.55
C ILE A 64 -0.42 0.93 -7.13
N ALA A 65 0.66 0.97 -7.91
CA ALA A 65 1.80 1.84 -7.63
C ALA A 65 1.42 3.33 -7.66
N GLU A 66 0.60 3.76 -8.62
CA GLU A 66 0.09 5.14 -8.68
C GLU A 66 -0.76 5.49 -7.45
N LEU A 67 -1.61 4.57 -6.98
CA LEU A 67 -2.41 4.75 -5.76
C LEU A 67 -1.52 4.84 -4.51
N ILE A 68 -0.49 4.00 -4.41
CA ILE A 68 0.50 4.04 -3.31
C ILE A 68 1.19 5.41 -3.31
N ILE A 69 1.72 5.85 -4.44
CA ILE A 69 2.41 7.15 -4.56
C ILE A 69 1.47 8.31 -4.19
N LYS A 70 0.21 8.26 -4.63
CA LYS A 70 -0.79 9.28 -4.30
C LYS A 70 -1.00 9.42 -2.79
N VAL A 71 -1.08 8.31 -2.06
CA VAL A 71 -1.19 8.34 -0.58
C VAL A 71 0.12 8.82 0.07
N LEU A 72 1.27 8.31 -0.38
CA LEU A 72 2.57 8.69 0.20
C LEU A 72 2.95 10.16 -0.04
N ASN A 73 2.42 10.80 -1.08
CA ASN A 73 2.61 12.23 -1.28
C ASN A 73 1.60 13.09 -0.49
N ASN A 74 0.56 12.48 0.10
CA ASN A 74 -0.55 13.17 0.76
C ASN A 74 -0.97 12.48 2.08
N LEU A 75 0.00 12.04 2.91
CA LEU A 75 -0.28 11.20 4.09
C LEU A 75 -1.33 11.75 5.06
N ASN A 76 -1.42 13.06 5.14
CA ASN A 76 -2.28 13.76 6.10
C ASN A 76 -3.50 14.40 5.43
N ASP A 77 -3.83 14.04 4.18
CA ASP A 77 -5.03 14.50 3.50
C ASP A 77 -6.13 13.41 3.52
N PRO A 78 -7.12 13.52 4.42
CA PRO A 78 -8.20 12.55 4.52
C PRO A 78 -9.03 12.45 3.24
N LYS A 79 -9.13 13.52 2.45
CA LYS A 79 -9.89 13.54 1.21
C LYS A 79 -9.20 12.67 0.15
N THR A 80 -7.90 12.84 -0.03
CA THR A 80 -7.10 11.99 -0.93
C THR A 80 -7.12 10.54 -0.49
N ILE A 81 -7.00 10.26 0.81
CA ILE A 81 -7.06 8.89 1.34
C ILE A 81 -8.42 8.23 1.06
N ALA A 82 -9.52 8.97 1.28
CA ALA A 82 -10.86 8.47 0.98
C ALA A 82 -11.06 8.21 -0.51
N GLU A 83 -10.59 9.11 -1.38
CA GLU A 83 -10.63 8.93 -2.84
C GLU A 83 -9.86 7.67 -3.28
N VAL A 84 -8.65 7.47 -2.75
CA VAL A 84 -7.87 6.27 -3.06
C VAL A 84 -8.57 5.01 -2.54
N LYS A 85 -9.20 5.07 -1.36
CA LYS A 85 -9.94 3.94 -0.82
C LYS A 85 -11.07 3.47 -1.73
N GLU A 86 -11.84 4.39 -2.30
CA GLU A 86 -12.88 4.03 -3.26
C GLU A 86 -12.29 3.40 -4.53
N ARG A 87 -11.21 3.95 -5.06
CA ARG A 87 -10.50 3.37 -6.23
C ARG A 87 -9.95 1.97 -5.95
N VAL A 88 -9.42 1.73 -4.74
CA VAL A 88 -8.95 0.40 -4.32
C VAL A 88 -10.11 -0.58 -4.21
N LYS A 89 -11.27 -0.12 -3.71
CA LYS A 89 -12.48 -0.92 -3.62
C LYS A 89 -13.00 -1.30 -5.01
N GLU A 90 -13.12 -0.35 -5.94
CA GLU A 90 -13.50 -0.60 -7.33
C GLU A 90 -12.57 -1.63 -7.99
N LEU A 91 -11.25 -1.46 -7.87
CA LEU A 91 -10.29 -2.45 -8.36
C LEU A 91 -10.49 -3.82 -7.70
N CYS A 92 -10.79 -3.87 -6.41
CA CYS A 92 -11.03 -5.14 -5.74
C CYS A 92 -12.30 -5.85 -6.19
N GLU A 93 -13.34 -5.10 -6.56
CA GLU A 93 -14.63 -5.63 -7.06
C GLU A 93 -14.48 -6.28 -8.45
N GLU A 94 -13.56 -5.77 -9.28
CA GLU A 94 -13.21 -6.40 -10.56
C GLU A 94 -12.49 -7.76 -10.40
N PHE A 95 -11.82 -7.97 -9.26
CA PHE A 95 -11.04 -9.19 -8.96
C PHE A 95 -11.52 -9.88 -7.66
N PRO A 96 -12.73 -10.48 -7.65
CA PRO A 96 -13.33 -11.09 -6.47
C PRO A 96 -12.61 -12.39 -6.05
N ILE A 97 -12.41 -12.57 -4.74
CA ILE A 97 -11.63 -13.68 -4.15
C ILE A 97 -12.44 -14.98 -4.07
N TYR A 98 -13.69 -14.90 -3.65
CA TYR A 98 -14.54 -16.07 -3.42
C TYR A 98 -15.73 -16.09 -4.37
N LYS A 99 -15.51 -16.43 -5.64
CA LYS A 99 -16.59 -16.56 -6.64
C LYS A 99 -17.62 -17.65 -6.27
N ASN A 100 -17.22 -18.63 -5.44
CA ASN A 100 -18.00 -19.83 -5.16
C ASN A 100 -18.43 -19.95 -3.68
N ILE A 101 -18.17 -18.95 -2.84
CA ILE A 101 -18.65 -18.94 -1.45
C ILE A 101 -19.75 -17.90 -1.36
N LYS A 102 -21.00 -18.35 -1.16
CA LYS A 102 -22.06 -17.46 -0.71
C LYS A 102 -21.82 -17.21 0.78
N LEU A 103 -21.58 -15.96 1.15
CA LEU A 103 -21.64 -15.51 2.54
C LEU A 103 -23.11 -15.43 2.99
#